data_AF-A0A1I7TSP5-F1
#
_entry.id   AF-A0A1I7TSP5-F1
#
_cell.length_a   1.000
_cell.length_b   1.000
_cell.length_c   1.000
_cell.angle_alpha   90.00
_cell.angle_beta   90.00
_cell.angle_gamma   90.00
#
_symmetry.space_group_name_H-M   'P 1'
#
loop_
_entity.id
_entity.type
_entity.pdbx_description
1 polymer ?
#
loop_
_entity_poly.entity_id
_entity_poly.type
_entity_poly.pdbx_seq_one_letter_code
_entity_poly.pdbx_strand_id
1 'polypeptide(L)'
;MFVAPRPVAVKQMLSEEEINKVHGKIRGLNKLREHPRMALAELQEPLNILMFNLNSMIYFGRFQYNEEMKSYMTAGVELTKTIEDLIIRVVLRGENIEEVKVYLQEQCK
;
A
#
# COMPACT_ATOMS: atom_id res chain seq x y z
N MET A 1 -14.96 26.75 -39.12
CA MET A 1 -14.83 25.41 -38.51
C MET A 1 -14.63 25.61 -37.02
N PHE A 2 -15.51 25.07 -36.18
CA PHE A 2 -15.34 25.15 -34.72
C PHE A 2 -14.34 24.06 -34.32
N VAL A 3 -13.15 24.44 -33.86
CA VAL A 3 -12.16 23.48 -33.35
C VAL A 3 -12.42 23.36 -31.86
N ALA A 4 -12.92 22.20 -31.43
CA ALA A 4 -13.09 21.94 -30.00
C ALA A 4 -11.72 22.04 -29.31
N PRO A 5 -11.62 22.74 -28.16
CA PRO A 5 -10.37 22.82 -27.43
C PRO A 5 -9.91 21.41 -27.06
N ARG A 6 -8.62 21.13 -27.25
CA ARG A 6 -8.05 19.83 -26.88
C ARG A 6 -8.30 19.61 -25.38
N PRO A 7 -8.76 18.41 -24.97
CA PRO A 7 -8.96 18.12 -23.55
C PRO A 7 -7.64 18.35 -22.81
N VAL A 8 -7.68 19.20 -21.78
CA VAL A 8 -6.53 19.41 -20.89
C VAL A 8 -6.35 18.12 -20.11
N ALA A 9 -5.17 17.49 -20.24
CA ALA A 9 -4.84 16.31 -19.46
C ALA A 9 -4.84 16.69 -17.97
N VAL A 10 -5.86 16.22 -17.24
CA VAL A 10 -5.95 16.43 -15.79
C VAL A 10 -4.90 15.57 -15.12
N LYS A 11 -3.95 16.19 -14.41
CA LYS A 11 -2.94 15.47 -13.63
C LYS A 11 -3.64 14.66 -12.54
N GLN A 12 -3.48 13.35 -12.58
CA GLN A 12 -4.00 12.45 -11.56
C GLN A 12 -3.08 12.38 -10.34
N MET A 13 -3.61 11.89 -9.22
CA MET A 13 -2.89 11.68 -7.98
C MET A 13 -1.72 10.69 -8.11
N LEU A 14 -1.95 9.61 -8.86
CA LEU A 14 -0.96 8.60 -9.22
C LEU A 14 -0.93 8.44 -10.74
N SER A 15 0.26 8.19 -11.27
CA SER A 15 0.45 7.74 -12.65
C SER A 15 -0.09 6.33 -12.85
N GLU A 16 -0.35 5.95 -14.11
CA GLU A 16 -0.73 4.58 -14.46
C GLU A 16 0.34 3.55 -14.03
N GLU A 17 1.62 3.93 -14.12
CA GLU A 17 2.72 3.07 -13.66
C GLU A 17 2.65 2.82 -12.15
N GLU A 18 2.40 3.85 -11.35
CA GLU A 18 2.22 3.73 -9.90
C GLU A 18 1.00 2.85 -9.56
N ILE A 19 -0.13 3.05 -10.23
CA ILE A 19 -1.32 2.22 -10.06
C ILE A 19 -1.01 0.74 -10.39
N ASN A 20 -0.28 0.50 -11.48
CA ASN A 20 0.14 -0.85 -11.87
C ASN A 20 1.08 -1.49 -10.83
N LYS A 21 1.97 -0.71 -10.20
CA LYS A 21 2.81 -1.18 -9.08
C LYS A 21 1.95 -1.57 -7.87
N VAL A 22 0.93 -0.79 -7.52
CA VAL A 22 0.01 -1.11 -6.41
C VAL A 22 -0.78 -2.39 -6.72
N HIS A 23 -1.28 -2.55 -7.95
CA HIS A 23 -1.89 -3.82 -8.36
C HIS A 23 -0.90 -5.00 -8.28
N GLY A 24 0.37 -4.78 -8.60
CA GLY A 24 1.44 -5.77 -8.40
C GLY A 24 1.58 -6.20 -6.94
N LYS A 25 1.55 -5.24 -6.01
CA LYS A 25 1.59 -5.51 -4.56
C LYS A 25 0.39 -6.34 -4.10
N ILE A 26 -0.83 -6.01 -4.54
CA ILE A 26 -2.03 -6.79 -4.22
C ILE A 26 -1.92 -8.24 -4.73
N ARG A 27 -1.43 -8.43 -5.96
CA ARG A 27 -1.18 -9.78 -6.48
C ARG A 27 -0.13 -10.53 -5.65
N GLY A 28 0.95 -9.87 -5.26
CA GLY A 28 1.97 -10.44 -4.38
C GLY A 28 1.40 -10.86 -3.03
N LEU A 29 0.61 -9.99 -2.40
CA LEU A 29 -0.05 -10.26 -1.13
C LEU A 29 -1.03 -11.43 -1.23
N ASN A 30 -1.82 -11.51 -2.30
CA ASN A 30 -2.73 -12.62 -2.53
C ASN A 30 -2.00 -13.96 -2.69
N LYS A 31 -0.85 -14.00 -3.38
CA LYS A 31 0.00 -15.19 -3.42
C LYS A 31 0.53 -15.53 -2.03
N LEU A 32 0.95 -14.52 -1.28
CA LEU A 32 1.50 -14.73 0.05
C LEU A 32 0.48 -15.35 1.00
N ARG A 33 -0.83 -15.07 0.85
CA ARG A 33 -1.93 -15.63 1.67
C ARG A 33 -1.98 -17.16 1.70
N GLU A 34 -1.42 -17.82 0.70
CA GLU A 34 -1.32 -19.29 0.66
C GLU A 34 -0.25 -19.84 1.61
N HIS A 35 0.63 -18.98 2.15
CA HIS A 35 1.69 -19.37 3.06
C HIS A 35 1.12 -19.76 4.44
N PRO A 36 1.53 -20.89 5.06
CA PRO A 36 0.94 -21.38 6.31
C PRO A 36 0.96 -20.36 7.47
N ARG A 37 2.02 -19.54 7.54
CA ARG A 37 2.13 -18.49 8.57
C ARG A 37 1.17 -17.31 8.39
N MET A 38 0.50 -17.16 7.25
CA MET A 38 -0.52 -16.13 7.08
C MET A 38 -1.80 -16.42 7.87
N ALA A 39 -1.97 -17.64 8.37
CA ALA A 39 -3.07 -18.02 9.25
C ALA A 39 -2.87 -17.56 10.71
N LEU A 40 -1.71 -16.98 11.06
CA LEU A 40 -1.48 -16.42 12.39
C LEU A 40 -2.51 -15.33 12.69
N ALA A 41 -3.13 -15.42 13.87
CA ALA A 41 -4.20 -14.50 14.29
C ALA A 41 -3.66 -13.07 14.40
N GLU A 42 -2.42 -12.93 14.86
CA GLU A 42 -1.74 -11.67 15.09
C GLU A 42 -1.41 -10.93 13.78
N LEU A 43 -1.46 -11.62 12.63
CA LEU A 43 -1.26 -11.01 11.31
C LEU A 43 -2.57 -10.53 10.66
N GLN A 44 -3.75 -10.93 11.15
CA GLN A 44 -5.01 -10.60 10.48
C GLN A 44 -5.27 -9.10 10.42
N GLU A 45 -5.03 -8.39 11.52
CA GLU A 45 -5.17 -6.93 11.57
C GLU A 45 -4.17 -6.22 10.64
N PRO A 46 -2.84 -6.46 10.71
CA PRO A 46 -1.89 -5.90 9.75
C PRO A 46 -2.26 -6.18 8.29
N LEU A 47 -2.71 -7.40 7.98
CA LEU A 47 -3.12 -7.77 6.62
C LEU A 47 -4.34 -7.01 6.13
N ASN A 48 -5.33 -6.80 6.99
CA ASN A 48 -6.52 -6.03 6.67
C ASN A 48 -6.18 -4.56 6.44
N ILE A 49 -5.31 -3.97 7.27
CA ILE A 49 -4.84 -2.59 7.11
C ILE A 49 -4.08 -2.45 5.80
N LEU A 50 -3.14 -3.36 5.49
CA LEU A 50 -2.39 -3.33 4.23
C LEU A 50 -3.32 -3.41 3.02
N MET A 51 -4.26 -4.36 3.02
CA MET A 51 -5.21 -4.53 1.92
C MET A 51 -6.11 -3.30 1.75
N PHE A 52 -6.63 -2.74 2.85
CA PHE A 52 -7.42 -1.52 2.83
C PHE A 52 -6.64 -0.35 2.23
N ASN A 53 -5.40 -0.18 2.67
CA ASN A 53 -4.54 0.92 2.22
C ASN A 53 -4.20 0.79 0.72
N LEU A 54 -3.81 -0.39 0.24
CA LEU A 54 -3.53 -0.62 -1.18
C LEU A 54 -4.75 -0.37 -2.07
N ASN A 55 -5.95 -0.79 -1.65
CA ASN A 55 -7.18 -0.50 -2.40
C ASN A 55 -7.51 0.99 -2.39
N SER A 56 -7.30 1.66 -1.25
CA SER A 56 -7.47 3.11 -1.13
C SER A 56 -6.54 3.86 -2.08
N MET A 57 -5.27 3.45 -2.20
CA MET A 57 -4.33 4.05 -3.15
C MET A 57 -4.81 3.93 -4.60
N ILE A 58 -5.36 2.80 -5.01
CA ILE A 58 -5.91 2.61 -6.37
C ILE A 58 -7.11 3.52 -6.60
N TYR A 59 -8.03 3.56 -5.63
CA TYR A 59 -9.24 4.37 -5.72
C TYR A 59 -8.89 5.86 -5.78
N PHE A 60 -8.12 6.34 -4.81
CA PHE A 60 -7.78 7.76 -4.72
C PHE A 60 -6.76 8.21 -5.77
N GLY A 61 -5.91 7.29 -6.25
CA GLY A 61 -4.89 7.56 -7.27
C GLY A 61 -5.46 8.05 -8.60
N ARG A 62 -6.72 7.74 -8.90
CA ARG A 62 -7.40 8.13 -10.14
C ARG A 62 -8.03 9.52 -10.10
N PHE A 63 -8.17 10.13 -8.91
CA PHE A 63 -8.68 11.48 -8.79
C PHE A 63 -7.65 12.50 -9.26
N GLN A 64 -8.14 13.71 -9.54
CA GLN A 64 -7.29 14.85 -9.83
C GLN A 64 -6.35 15.14 -8.65
N TYR A 65 -5.13 15.55 -9.00
CA TYR A 65 -4.10 15.92 -8.05
C TYR A 65 -4.57 16.98 -7.03
N ASN A 66 -4.32 16.70 -5.76
CA ASN A 66 -4.55 17.59 -4.63
C ASN A 66 -3.38 17.43 -3.63
N GLU A 67 -2.76 18.54 -3.23
CA GLU A 67 -1.64 18.56 -2.26
C GLU A 67 -2.02 17.93 -0.91
N GLU A 68 -3.22 18.20 -0.41
CA GLU A 68 -3.69 17.63 0.86
C GLU A 68 -3.81 16.11 0.74
N MET A 69 -4.47 15.62 -0.33
CA MET A 69 -4.57 14.20 -0.62
C MET A 69 -3.19 13.57 -0.88
N LYS A 70 -2.23 14.32 -1.44
CA LYS A 70 -0.86 13.85 -1.66
C LYS A 70 -0.13 13.62 -0.34
N SER A 71 -0.36 14.48 0.65
CA SER A 71 0.19 14.28 2.00
C SER A 71 -0.34 12.97 2.62
N TYR A 72 -1.66 12.74 2.55
CA TYR A 72 -2.28 11.50 3.03
C TYR A 72 -1.79 10.26 2.27
N MET A 73 -1.67 10.36 0.95
CA MET A 73 -1.13 9.28 0.11
C MET A 73 0.32 8.94 0.49
N THR A 74 1.14 9.96 0.77
CA THR A 74 2.53 9.78 1.18
C THR A 74 2.62 9.05 2.54
N ALA A 75 1.81 9.48 3.51
CA ALA A 75 1.69 8.77 4.80
C ALA A 75 1.21 7.32 4.60
N GLY A 76 0.25 7.10 3.70
CA GLY A 76 -0.22 5.77 3.33
C GLY A 76 0.88 4.90 2.71
N VAL A 77 1.77 5.47 1.90
CA VAL A 77 2.92 4.75 1.33
C VAL A 77 3.89 4.31 2.42
N GLU A 78 4.20 5.18 3.39
CA GLU A 78 5.08 4.82 4.51
C GLU A 78 4.45 3.74 5.39
N LEU A 79 3.16 3.86 5.74
CA LEU A 79 2.42 2.82 6.47
C LEU A 79 2.45 1.48 5.72
N THR A 80 2.28 1.51 4.41
CA THR A 80 2.36 0.32 3.56
C THR A 80 3.71 -0.37 3.68
N LYS A 81 4.81 0.39 3.61
CA LYS A 81 6.16 -0.17 3.75
C LYS A 81 6.37 -0.82 5.11
N THR A 82 5.96 -0.15 6.20
CA THR A 82 6.11 -0.69 7.56
C THR A 82 5.37 -2.01 7.74
N ILE A 83 4.12 -2.09 7.26
CA ILE A 83 3.33 -3.31 7.37
C ILE A 83 3.86 -4.42 6.43
N GLU A 84 4.30 -4.07 5.23
CA GLU A 84 4.94 -5.02 4.32
C GLU A 84 6.21 -5.63 4.94
N ASP A 85 7.06 -4.83 5.59
CA ASP A 85 8.26 -5.34 6.26
C ASP A 85 7.88 -6.29 7.41
N LEU A 86 6.88 -5.93 8.23
CA LEU A 86 6.36 -6.82 9.27
C LEU A 86 5.92 -8.17 8.71
N ILE A 87 5.10 -8.14 7.66
CA ILE A 87 4.58 -9.36 7.03
C ILE A 87 5.72 -10.19 6.45
N ILE A 88 6.67 -9.58 5.75
CA ILE A 88 7.81 -10.29 5.15
C ILE A 88 8.66 -10.95 6.25
N ARG A 89 8.98 -10.23 7.33
CA ARG A 89 9.81 -10.74 8.42
C ARG A 89 9.14 -11.90 9.16
N VAL A 90 7.86 -11.77 9.49
CA VAL A 90 7.13 -12.84 10.20
C VAL A 90 6.86 -14.03 9.29
N VAL A 91 6.32 -13.80 8.09
CA VAL A 91 5.83 -14.87 7.22
C VAL A 91 6.98 -15.56 6.51
N LEU A 92 7.85 -14.79 5.83
CA LEU A 92 8.90 -15.34 4.99
C LEU A 92 10.19 -15.64 5.76
N ARG A 93 10.55 -14.80 6.74
CA ARG A 93 11.78 -15.00 7.54
C ARG A 93 11.55 -15.76 8.83
N GLY A 94 10.30 -15.88 9.27
CA GLY A 94 9.94 -16.61 10.49
C GLY A 94 10.37 -15.96 11.78
N GLU A 95 10.51 -14.64 11.75
CA GLU A 95 10.81 -13.85 12.92
C GLU A 95 9.59 -13.79 13.86
N ASN A 96 9.84 -13.58 15.15
CA ASN A 96 8.78 -13.42 16.13
C ASN A 96 8.05 -12.07 15.91
N ILE A 97 6.73 -12.09 15.89
CA ILE A 97 5.95 -10.88 15.59
C ILE A 97 6.13 -9.77 16.62
N GLU A 98 6.28 -10.08 17.91
CA GLU A 98 6.41 -9.07 18.96
C GLU A 98 7.79 -8.39 18.89
N GLU A 99 8.85 -9.15 18.59
CA GLU A 99 10.19 -8.60 18.36
C GLU A 99 10.21 -7.67 17.13
N VAL A 100 9.54 -8.07 16.05
CA VAL A 100 9.43 -7.26 14.83
C VAL A 100 8.63 -5.99 15.09
N LYS A 101 7.52 -6.05 15.85
CA LYS A 101 6.73 -4.87 16.22
C LYS A 101 7.56 -3.86 17.02
N VAL A 102 8.31 -4.32 18.03
CA VAL A 102 9.18 -3.45 18.84
C VAL A 102 10.23 -2.78 17.95
N TYR A 103 10.91 -3.56 17.09
CA TYR A 103 11.88 -3.00 16.15
C TYR A 103 11.28 -1.93 15.25
N LEU A 104 10.10 -2.18 14.67
CA LEU A 104 9.47 -1.23 13.75
C LEU A 104 8.99 0.04 14.46
N GLN A 105 8.55 -0.06 15.72
CA GLN A 105 8.20 1.11 16.54
C GLN A 105 9.41 2.01 16.84
N GLU A 106 10.60 1.42 17.00
CA GLU A 106 11.84 2.17 17.22
C GLU A 106 12.33 2.88 15.96
N GLN A 107 12.08 2.32 14.78
CA GLN A 107 12.44 2.96 13.48
C GLN A 107 11.50 4.11 13.10
N CYS A 108 10.32 4.22 13.72
CA CYS A 108 9.35 5.28 13.47
C CYS A 108 9.46 6.49 14.41
N LYS A 109 10.47 6.53 15.30
CA LYS A 109 10.81 7.69 16.14
C LYS A 109 11.84 8.58 15.48
#